data_AF-A0A6A4WZD1-F1
#
_entry.id   AF-A0A6A4WZD1-F1
#
_cell.length_a   1.000
_cell.length_b   1.000
_cell.length_c   1.000
_cell.angle_alpha   90.00
_cell.angle_beta   90.00
_cell.angle_gamma   90.00
#
_symmetry.space_group_name_H-M   'P 1'
#
loop_
_entity.id
_entity.type
_entity.pdbx_description
1 polymer ?
#
loop_
_entity_poly.entity_id
_entity_poly.type
_entity_poly.pdbx_seq_one_letter_code
_entity_poly.pdbx_strand_id
1 'polypeptide(L)' 'MHANSGRDSNGCQFFITCAKCDFLDGKHVVFGRVIDGLLVMRKIENVPTGPNNKPKIPVVVSQCGQM' A
#
# COMPACT_ATOMS: atom_id res chain seq x y z
N MET A 1 -0.46 -6.12 0.76
CA MET A 1 -1.75 -6.76 0.42
C MET A 1 -2.09 -6.46 -1.03
N HIS A 2 -2.73 -7.39 -1.73
CA HIS A 2 -3.14 -7.22 -3.14
C HIS A 2 -4.43 -6.40 -3.21
N ALA A 3 -4.45 -5.30 -3.98
CA ALA A 3 -5.67 -4.57 -4.26
C ALA A 3 -6.48 -5.34 -5.32
N ASN A 4 -7.64 -5.86 -4.92
CA ASN A 4 -8.55 -6.59 -5.81
C ASN A 4 -9.82 -5.78 -6.01
N SER A 5 -10.27 -5.68 -7.27
CA SER A 5 -11.53 -5.03 -7.68
C SER A 5 -12.66 -6.05 -7.87
N GLY A 6 -12.47 -7.30 -7.43
CA GLY A 6 -13.36 -8.45 -7.68
C GLY A 6 -12.60 -9.78 -7.78
N ARG A 7 -13.35 -10.89 -7.74
CA ARG A 7 -12.84 -12.28 -7.90
C ARG A 7 -12.10 -12.39 -9.25
N ASP A 8 -10.83 -12.80 -9.23
CA ASP A 8 -9.90 -12.92 -10.38
C ASP A 8 -9.41 -11.61 -11.07
N SER A 9 -9.26 -10.51 -10.33
CA SER A 9 -8.64 -9.25 -10.84
C SER A 9 -7.27 -8.94 -10.24
N ASN A 10 -6.41 -9.94 -10.10
CA ASN A 10 -5.06 -9.78 -9.54
C ASN A 10 -4.18 -8.95 -10.49
N GLY A 11 -4.15 -7.62 -10.29
CA GLY A 11 -3.26 -6.70 -11.02
C GLY A 11 -1.87 -6.62 -10.39
N CYS A 12 -1.17 -5.50 -10.57
CA CYS A 12 0.10 -5.22 -9.88
C CYS A 12 -0.08 -4.23 -8.70
N GLN A 13 -1.33 -3.90 -8.37
CA GLN A 13 -1.63 -2.93 -7.32
C GLN A 13 -1.52 -3.59 -5.96
N PHE A 14 -0.71 -3.00 -5.09
CA PHE A 14 -0.60 -3.41 -3.71
C PHE A 14 -0.87 -2.21 -2.79
N PHE A 15 -1.28 -2.52 -1.56
CA PHE A 15 -1.39 -1.55 -0.50
C PHE A 15 -0.66 -2.02 0.75
N ILE A 16 -0.19 -1.03 1.51
CA ILE A 16 0.50 -1.20 2.79
C ILE A 16 -0.40 -0.59 3.85
N THR A 17 -0.75 -1.37 4.87
CA THR A 17 -1.60 -0.92 5.98
C THR A 17 -0.79 -0.12 6.98
N CYS A 18 -1.22 1.12 7.30
CA CYS A 18 -0.55 2.00 8.27
C CYS A 18 -0.90 1.67 9.74
N ALA A 19 -1.95 0.90 9.93
CA ALA A 19 -2.46 0.44 11.22
C ALA A 19 -2.95 -1.01 11.10
N LYS A 20 -3.25 -1.64 12.24
CA LYS A 20 -3.84 -2.97 12.27
C LYS A 20 -5.23 -2.93 11.62
N CYS A 21 -5.40 -3.65 10.51
CA CYS A 21 -6.64 -3.69 9.73
C CYS A 21 -7.23 -5.11 9.74
N ASP A 22 -7.73 -5.53 10.90
CA ASP A 22 -8.29 -6.88 11.12
C ASP A 22 -9.52 -7.18 10.22
N PHE A 23 -10.18 -6.14 9.70
CA PHE A 23 -11.33 -6.26 8.80
C PHE A 23 -10.97 -6.69 7.36
N LEU A 24 -9.68 -6.75 7.03
CA LEU A 24 -9.18 -7.20 5.72
C LEU A 24 -8.71 -8.66 5.74
N ASP A 25 -8.63 -9.26 6.92
CA ASP A 25 -8.22 -10.65 7.09
C ASP A 25 -9.22 -11.60 6.41
N GLY A 26 -8.70 -12.47 5.54
CA GLY A 26 -9.49 -13.42 4.74
C GLY A 26 -10.06 -12.87 3.41
N LYS A 27 -10.06 -11.56 3.19
CA LYS A 27 -10.46 -10.93 1.90
C LYS A 27 -9.26 -10.50 1.05
N HIS A 28 -8.14 -10.16 1.69
CA HIS A 28 -6.91 -9.76 1.02
C HIS A 28 -5.74 -10.63 1.45
N VAL A 29 -5.03 -11.20 0.48
CA VAL A 29 -3.84 -12.01 0.77
C VAL A 29 -2.71 -11.08 1.22
N VAL A 30 -2.23 -11.31 2.46
CA VAL A 30 -1.04 -10.67 3.01
C VAL A 30 0.18 -11.44 2.51
N PHE A 31 0.99 -10.80 1.65
CA PHE A 31 2.16 -11.42 1.03
C PHE A 31 3.50 -10.96 1.64
N GLY A 32 3.48 -10.05 2.62
CA GLY A 32 4.70 -9.53 3.24
C GLY A 32 4.43 -8.44 4.27
N ARG A 33 5.44 -8.14 5.09
CA ARG A 33 5.45 -7.06 6.08
C ARG A 33 6.62 -6.12 5.82
N VAL A 34 6.45 -4.84 6.14
CA VAL A 34 7.56 -3.86 6.10
C VAL A 34 8.55 -4.23 7.22
N ILE A 35 9.80 -4.52 6.85
CA ILE A 35 10.87 -4.86 7.80
C ILE A 35 11.73 -3.63 8.11
N ASP A 36 11.92 -2.75 7.14
CA ASP A 36 12.62 -1.47 7.25
C ASP A 36 11.89 -0.40 6.42
N GLY A 37 12.02 0.88 6.79
CA GLY A 37 11.39 2.01 6.09
C GLY A 37 10.04 2.47 6.64
N LEU A 38 9.69 2.09 7.88
CA LEU A 38 8.47 2.58 8.57
C LEU A 38 8.37 4.12 8.59
N LEU A 39 9.48 4.83 8.72
CA LEU A 39 9.49 6.31 8.68
C LEU A 39 9.12 6.85 7.30
N VAL A 40 9.58 6.20 6.22
CA VAL A 40 9.20 6.57 4.85
C VAL A 40 7.72 6.30 4.63
N MET A 41 7.23 5.17 5.15
CA MET A 41 5.82 4.81 5.10
C MET A 41 4.94 5.85 5.80
N ARG A 42 5.34 6.30 7.01
CA ARG A 42 4.67 7.40 7.73
C ARG A 42 4.73 8.73 6.97
N LYS A 43 5.84 9.03 6.29
CA LYS A 43 5.93 10.25 5.46
C LYS A 43 4.93 10.21 4.30
N ILE A 44 4.79 9.06 3.64
CA ILE A 44 3.82 8.84 2.56
C ILE A 44 2.39 8.97 3.09
N GLU A 45 2.09 8.40 4.25
CA GLU A 45 0.79 8.49 4.92
C GLU A 45 0.39 9.94 5.23
N ASN A 46 1.36 10.78 5.62
CA ASN A 46 1.12 12.19 5.96
C ASN A 46 1.05 13.13 4.74
N VAL A 47 1.19 12.63 3.51
CA VAL A 47 1.09 13.47 2.30
C VAL A 47 -0.36 13.94 2.13
N PRO A 48 -0.61 15.25 1.94
CA PRO A 48 -1.95 15.75 1.67
C PRO A 48 -2.56 15.09 0.44
N THR A 49 -3.77 14.53 0.59
CA THR A 49 -4.53 13.92 -0.51
C THR A 49 -5.53 14.92 -1.10
N GLY A 50 -5.82 14.75 -2.39
CA GLY A 50 -6.85 15.47 -3.13
C GLY A 50 -8.08 14.59 -3.38
N PRO A 51 -8.92 14.95 -4.37
CA PRO A 51 -10.06 14.14 -4.78
C PRO A 51 -9.66 12.69 -5.04
N ASN A 52 -10.52 11.73 -4.68
CA ASN A 52 -10.29 10.28 -4.79
C ASN A 52 -9.11 9.73 -3.96
N ASN A 53 -8.77 10.37 -2.84
CA ASN A 53 -7.64 9.99 -1.97
C ASN A 53 -6.28 9.93 -2.68
N LYS A 54 -6.14 10.62 -3.82
CA LYS A 54 -4.89 10.67 -4.58
C LYS A 54 -3.94 11.68 -3.94
N PRO A 55 -2.67 11.33 -3.65
CA PRO A 55 -1.69 12.28 -3.13
C PRO A 55 -1.56 13.51 -4.03
N LYS A 56 -1.56 14.71 -3.44
CA LYS A 56 -1.30 15.97 -4.17
C LYS A 56 0.14 16.04 -4.68
N ILE A 57 1.06 15.37 -3.98
CA ILE A 57 2.46 15.24 -4.36
C ILE A 57 2.64 13.82 -4.93
N PRO A 58 3.20 13.66 -6.14
CA PRO A 58 3.48 12.35 -6.71
C PRO A 58 4.40 11.52 -5.80
N VAL A 59 3.92 10.37 -5.34
CA VAL A 59 4.72 9.38 -4.62
C VAL A 59 5.07 8.26 -5.60
N VAL A 60 6.32 8.19 -6.00
CA VAL A 60 6.83 7.25 -7.02
C VAL A 60 7.94 6.38 -6.44
N VAL A 61 7.94 5.11 -6.83
CA VAL A 61 9.03 4.17 -6.52
C VAL A 61 10.15 4.45 -7.50
N SER A 62 11.19 5.16 -7.06
CA SER A 62 12.32 5.55 -7.92
C SER A 62 13.26 4.38 -8.24
N GLN A 63 13.38 3.42 -7.33
CA GLN A 63 14.19 2.22 -7.49
C GLN A 63 13.58 1.07 -6.67
N CYS A 64 13.55 -0.13 -7.25
CA CYS A 64 13.14 -1.36 -6.60
C CYS A 64 14.12 -2.49 -6.97
N GLY A 65 14.24 -3.48 -6.09
CA GLY A 65 15.13 -4.62 -6.26
C GLY A 65 14.83 -5.69 -5.22
N GLN A 66 15.46 -6.86 -5.40
CA GLN A 66 15.41 -7.97 -4.44
C GLN A 66 16.77 -8.06 -3.72
N MET A 67 16.74 -8.34 -2.41
CA MET A 67 17.93 -8.62 -1.60
C MET A 67 18.28 -10.11 -1.63
#